data_AF-A0A8K0P6T2-F1
#
_entry.id   AF-A0A8K0P6T2-F1
#
_cell.length_a   1.000
_cell.length_b   1.000
_cell.length_c   1.000
_cell.angle_alpha   90.00
_cell.angle_beta   90.00
_cell.angle_gamma   90.00
#
_symmetry.space_group_name_H-M   'P 1'
#
loop_
_entity.id
_entity.type
_entity.pdbx_description
1 polymer ?
#
loop_
_entity_poly.entity_id
_entity_poly.type
_entity_poly.pdbx_seq_one_letter_code
_entity_poly.pdbx_strand_id
1 'polypeptide(L)'
;MERRYNDHLANDPREVAVVFQNNRLNYVGQDCERIPPLLHTLYGQQVRYLDLSYNALVSLKGLAEFPNLEELVLDNNNLSDSIIFPTLYNLHTLSLNKNKLVNLELLLTKISNHLPKLRYLSLLGNVACPNQLSDSEKDEEDYRRYRYYVLHHLPKLQFLDSTKVSTEEHLEAERRGHLMKVVRPITVSLPAEESSLGNSSPYTPLPSTRRVAGDHQGAYGKCRFRYSGKNSEGNRFIVNKDL
;
A
#
# COMPACT_ATOMS: atom_id res chain seq x y z
N MET A 1 30.16 -44.91 24.18
CA MET A 1 30.64 -43.87 25.11
C MET A 1 31.37 -42.83 24.28
N GLU A 2 30.67 -41.79 23.85
CA GLU A 2 30.61 -40.49 24.54
C GLU A 2 31.89 -39.67 24.35
N ARG A 3 31.82 -38.67 23.45
CA ARG A 3 31.83 -37.22 23.80
C ARG A 3 33.17 -36.75 24.39
N ARG A 4 33.90 -35.89 23.67
CA ARG A 4 33.82 -34.42 23.79
C ARG A 4 34.94 -33.69 23.00
N TYR A 5 34.48 -32.69 22.24
CA TYR A 5 35.01 -31.32 22.07
C TYR A 5 36.33 -31.14 21.29
N ASN A 6 36.28 -30.62 20.06
CA ASN A 6 36.18 -29.19 19.69
C ASN A 6 37.33 -28.36 20.24
N ASP A 7 38.21 -27.88 19.36
CA ASP A 7 38.30 -26.44 19.10
C ASP A 7 39.20 -26.14 17.88
N HIS A 8 38.86 -25.06 17.18
CA HIS A 8 39.62 -24.37 16.14
C HIS A 8 39.49 -24.88 14.69
N LEU A 9 38.29 -24.69 14.13
CA LEU A 9 38.20 -24.22 12.74
C LEU A 9 37.82 -22.75 12.78
N ALA A 10 38.70 -21.93 12.23
CA ALA A 10 38.54 -20.49 12.11
C ALA A 10 37.27 -20.18 11.29
N ASN A 11 36.36 -19.40 11.87
CA ASN A 11 35.24 -18.80 11.17
C ASN A 11 35.76 -17.83 10.10
N ASP A 12 35.63 -18.22 8.83
CA ASP A 12 35.72 -17.30 7.70
C ASP A 12 34.44 -16.45 7.66
N PRO A 13 34.51 -15.11 7.67
CA PRO A 13 33.34 -14.23 7.61
C PRO A 13 32.56 -14.30 6.27
N ARG A 14 32.92 -15.19 5.35
CA ARG A 14 32.24 -15.44 4.07
C ARG A 14 31.51 -16.78 4.01
N GLU A 15 31.19 -17.39 5.14
CA GLU A 15 30.30 -18.54 5.17
C GLU A 15 28.90 -18.08 4.74
N VAL A 16 28.59 -18.28 3.46
CA VAL A 16 27.32 -17.92 2.82
C VAL A 16 26.21 -18.58 3.64
N ALA A 17 25.45 -17.79 4.41
CA ALA A 17 24.47 -18.29 5.37
C ALA A 17 23.18 -18.76 4.68
N VAL A 18 23.32 -19.67 3.72
CA VAL A 18 22.20 -20.42 3.14
C VAL A 18 21.82 -21.50 4.15
N VAL A 19 20.63 -21.39 4.72
CA VAL A 19 20.09 -22.42 5.62
C VAL A 19 18.91 -23.10 4.93
N PHE A 20 19.04 -24.40 4.67
CA PHE A 20 17.98 -25.22 4.09
C PHE A 20 17.58 -26.35 5.04
N GLN A 21 16.35 -26.31 5.56
CA GLN A 21 15.80 -27.33 6.46
C GLN A 21 14.29 -27.47 6.25
N ASN A 22 13.76 -28.69 6.24
CA ASN A 22 12.31 -28.95 6.13
C ASN A 22 11.62 -28.20 4.97
N ASN A 23 12.23 -28.21 3.77
CA ASN A 23 11.74 -27.49 2.59
C ASN A 23 11.69 -25.95 2.74
N ARG A 24 12.34 -25.40 3.78
CA ARG A 24 12.51 -23.97 4.01
C ARG A 24 13.93 -23.55 3.67
N LEU A 25 14.04 -22.62 2.73
CA LEU A 25 15.30 -22.00 2.33
C LEU A 25 15.33 -20.57 2.86
N ASN A 26 16.29 -20.29 3.73
CA ASN A 26 16.57 -18.96 4.24
C ASN A 26 17.85 -18.45 3.59
N TYR A 27 17.73 -17.31 2.92
CA TYR A 27 18.84 -16.62 2.28
C TYR A 27 18.71 -15.12 2.57
N VAL A 28 18.95 -14.77 3.84
CA VAL A 28 18.68 -13.47 4.44
C VAL A 28 19.98 -12.71 4.64
N GLY A 29 19.99 -11.39 4.44
CA GLY A 29 21.15 -10.56 4.81
C GLY A 29 22.37 -10.72 3.92
N GLN A 30 22.18 -11.03 2.63
CA GLN A 30 23.27 -11.33 1.68
C GLN A 30 23.53 -10.20 0.68
N ASP A 31 22.88 -9.03 0.88
CA ASP A 31 22.98 -7.85 0.01
C ASP A 31 22.75 -8.15 -1.48
N CYS A 32 21.98 -9.19 -1.81
CA CYS A 32 21.80 -9.60 -3.18
C CYS A 32 20.77 -8.72 -3.89
N GLU A 33 21.09 -8.25 -5.11
CA GLU A 33 20.14 -7.47 -5.93
C GLU A 33 19.20 -8.34 -6.76
N ARG A 34 19.56 -9.62 -6.94
CA ARG A 34 18.82 -10.62 -7.70
C ARG A 34 18.91 -11.96 -7.00
N ILE A 35 17.91 -12.81 -7.22
CA ILE A 35 17.91 -14.19 -6.72
C ILE A 35 19.10 -14.93 -7.36
N PRO A 36 20.08 -15.41 -6.57
CA PRO A 36 21.24 -16.11 -7.12
C PRO A 36 20.81 -17.40 -7.85
N PRO A 37 21.30 -17.65 -9.08
CA PRO A 37 20.88 -18.83 -9.83
C PRO A 37 21.13 -20.16 -9.11
N LEU A 38 22.21 -20.20 -8.33
CA LEU A 38 22.59 -21.36 -7.53
C LEU A 38 21.47 -21.80 -6.56
N LEU A 39 20.67 -20.87 -6.02
CA LEU A 39 19.60 -21.21 -5.08
C LEU A 39 18.53 -22.09 -5.74
N HIS A 40 18.08 -21.72 -6.93
CA HIS A 40 17.06 -22.50 -7.63
C HIS A 40 17.65 -23.75 -8.28
N THR A 41 18.90 -23.73 -8.73
CA THR A 41 19.59 -24.92 -9.24
C THR A 41 19.73 -26.01 -8.17
N LEU A 42 20.05 -25.65 -6.93
CA LEU A 42 20.27 -26.62 -5.85
C LEU A 42 18.96 -27.00 -5.14
N TYR A 43 18.07 -26.05 -4.90
CA TYR A 43 16.93 -26.24 -3.98
C TYR A 43 15.56 -26.06 -4.63
N GLY A 44 15.46 -25.58 -5.88
CA GLY A 44 14.21 -25.11 -6.50
C GLY A 44 13.05 -26.11 -6.46
N GLN A 45 13.34 -27.40 -6.67
CA GLN A 45 12.32 -28.46 -6.66
C GLN A 45 11.80 -28.83 -5.26
N GLN A 46 12.60 -28.61 -4.22
CA GLN A 46 12.30 -29.03 -2.85
C GLN A 46 11.71 -27.90 -2.01
N VAL A 47 12.04 -26.65 -2.33
CA VAL A 47 11.63 -25.47 -1.55
C VAL A 47 10.13 -25.25 -1.66
N ARG A 48 9.50 -25.14 -0.48
CA ARG A 48 8.11 -24.72 -0.30
C ARG A 48 8.02 -23.39 0.44
N TYR A 49 9.05 -23.06 1.24
CA TYR A 49 9.14 -21.83 2.00
C TYR A 49 10.44 -21.11 1.66
N LEU A 50 10.35 -19.88 1.15
CA LEU A 50 11.51 -19.11 0.74
C LEU A 50 11.54 -17.77 1.48
N ASP A 51 12.60 -17.56 2.25
CA ASP A 51 12.89 -16.27 2.90
C ASP A 51 14.10 -15.62 2.25
N LEU A 52 13.86 -14.48 1.61
CA LEU A 52 14.84 -13.63 0.95
C LEU A 52 14.88 -12.23 1.59
N SER A 53 14.48 -12.12 2.84
CA SER A 53 14.41 -10.84 3.55
C SER A 53 15.79 -10.19 3.76
N TYR A 54 15.81 -8.89 4.01
CA TYR A 54 17.03 -8.13 4.28
C TYR A 54 18.10 -8.30 3.19
N ASN A 55 17.69 -8.21 1.93
CA ASN A 55 18.58 -8.17 0.78
C ASN A 55 18.39 -6.84 0.04
N ALA A 56 19.02 -6.69 -1.12
CA ALA A 56 18.89 -5.52 -1.97
C ALA A 56 18.04 -5.79 -3.22
N LEU A 57 17.13 -6.78 -3.18
CA LEU A 57 16.46 -7.28 -4.38
C LEU A 57 15.68 -6.17 -5.09
N VAL A 58 15.96 -6.01 -6.38
CA VAL A 58 15.23 -5.08 -7.28
C VAL A 58 14.34 -5.83 -8.27
N SER A 59 14.48 -7.16 -8.36
CA SER A 59 13.77 -8.02 -9.30
C SER A 59 13.53 -9.41 -8.73
N LEU A 60 12.44 -10.04 -9.14
CA LEU A 60 12.08 -11.43 -8.81
C LEU A 60 12.45 -12.42 -9.93
N LYS A 61 13.34 -12.04 -10.85
CA LYS A 61 13.84 -12.96 -11.88
C LYS A 61 14.49 -14.18 -11.22
N GLY A 62 14.14 -15.37 -11.70
CA GLY A 62 14.55 -16.65 -11.10
C GLY A 62 13.51 -17.27 -10.17
N LEU A 63 12.48 -16.52 -9.76
CA LEU A 63 11.43 -17.04 -8.89
C LEU A 63 10.55 -18.12 -9.58
N ALA A 64 10.52 -18.14 -10.92
CA ALA A 64 9.80 -19.16 -11.70
C ALA A 64 10.37 -20.57 -11.52
N GLU A 65 11.62 -20.67 -11.09
CA GLU A 65 12.35 -21.93 -10.90
C GLU A 65 12.03 -22.62 -9.56
N PHE A 66 11.03 -22.12 -8.83
CA PHE A 66 10.51 -22.68 -7.57
C PHE A 66 9.04 -23.14 -7.74
N PRO A 67 8.77 -24.24 -8.47
CA PRO A 67 7.42 -24.64 -8.87
C PRO A 67 6.51 -25.03 -7.69
N ASN A 68 7.09 -25.45 -6.56
CA ASN A 68 6.38 -25.92 -5.38
C ASN A 68 6.26 -24.86 -4.28
N LEU A 69 6.56 -23.60 -4.58
CA LEU A 69 6.59 -22.52 -3.58
C LEU A 69 5.19 -22.21 -3.03
N GLU A 70 5.09 -22.18 -1.70
CA GLU A 70 3.86 -21.97 -0.92
C GLU A 70 3.91 -20.68 -0.10
N GLU A 71 5.07 -20.38 0.49
CA GLU A 71 5.31 -19.14 1.24
C GLU A 71 6.55 -18.42 0.76
N LEU A 72 6.42 -17.11 0.57
CA LEU A 72 7.49 -16.23 0.11
C LEU A 72 7.57 -14.99 1.00
N VAL A 73 8.74 -14.78 1.61
CA VAL A 73 9.05 -13.62 2.43
C VAL A 73 10.13 -12.79 1.73
N LEU A 74 9.82 -11.53 1.43
CA LEU A 74 10.65 -10.59 0.69
C LEU A 74 10.81 -9.27 1.46
N ASP A 75 10.75 -9.33 2.78
CA ASP A 75 10.73 -8.15 3.63
C ASP A 75 12.07 -7.40 3.59
N ASN A 76 12.06 -6.07 3.69
CA ASN A 76 13.28 -5.24 3.66
C ASN A 76 14.12 -5.50 2.40
N ASN A 77 13.54 -5.21 1.24
CA ASN A 77 14.22 -5.27 -0.06
C ASN A 77 14.02 -3.93 -0.82
N ASN A 78 14.52 -3.84 -2.05
CA ASN A 78 14.41 -2.66 -2.91
C ASN A 78 13.35 -2.84 -4.03
N LEU A 79 12.34 -3.68 -3.81
CA LEU A 79 11.32 -3.97 -4.82
C LEU A 79 10.44 -2.75 -5.05
N SER A 80 10.27 -2.37 -6.32
CA SER A 80 9.44 -1.24 -6.73
C SER A 80 8.27 -1.72 -7.60
N ASP A 81 7.47 -0.78 -8.09
CA ASP A 81 6.34 -1.08 -8.99
C ASP A 81 6.75 -1.82 -10.27
N SER A 82 8.06 -1.88 -10.59
CA SER A 82 8.61 -2.65 -11.72
C SER A 82 8.64 -4.17 -11.51
N ILE A 83 8.28 -4.69 -10.33
CA ILE A 83 8.31 -6.14 -10.09
C ILE A 83 7.41 -6.90 -11.06
N ILE A 84 7.86 -8.10 -11.44
CA ILE A 84 7.12 -9.03 -12.29
C ILE A 84 7.06 -10.35 -11.53
N PHE A 85 5.84 -10.81 -11.23
CA PHE A 85 5.64 -12.12 -10.64
C PHE A 85 5.55 -13.17 -11.76
N PRO A 86 6.27 -14.30 -11.65
CA PRO A 86 5.87 -15.49 -12.37
C PRO A 86 4.55 -16.02 -11.81
N THR A 87 3.85 -16.84 -12.58
CA THR A 87 2.64 -17.50 -12.08
C THR A 87 3.03 -18.57 -11.06
N LEU A 88 2.64 -18.38 -9.80
CA LEU A 88 2.94 -19.30 -8.71
C LEU A 88 1.65 -19.95 -8.23
N TYR A 89 1.36 -21.14 -8.76
CA TYR A 89 0.08 -21.83 -8.57
C TYR A 89 -0.18 -22.32 -7.14
N ASN A 90 0.85 -22.43 -6.32
CA ASN A 90 0.75 -22.95 -4.96
C ASN A 90 0.99 -21.89 -3.88
N LEU A 91 1.42 -20.68 -4.26
CA LEU A 91 1.73 -19.63 -3.31
C LEU A 91 0.44 -19.16 -2.61
N HIS A 92 0.42 -19.31 -1.29
CA HIS A 92 -0.68 -18.85 -0.45
C HIS A 92 -0.26 -17.75 0.53
N THR A 93 1.04 -17.58 0.79
CA THR A 93 1.57 -16.54 1.69
C THR A 93 2.61 -15.70 0.99
N LEU A 94 2.41 -14.38 0.98
CA LEU A 94 3.34 -13.39 0.44
C LEU A 94 3.55 -12.26 1.44
N SER A 95 4.80 -12.00 1.80
CA SER A 95 5.20 -10.83 2.58
C SER A 95 6.14 -9.95 1.79
N LEU A 96 5.80 -8.67 1.66
CA LEU A 96 6.56 -7.65 0.91
C LEU A 96 6.83 -6.42 1.78
N ASN A 97 6.96 -6.59 3.09
CA ASN A 97 7.07 -5.46 4.01
C ASN A 97 8.32 -4.64 3.73
N LYS A 98 8.25 -3.32 3.97
CA LYS A 98 9.38 -2.40 3.86
C LYS A 98 10.10 -2.51 2.51
N ASN A 99 9.34 -2.39 1.42
CA ASN A 99 9.85 -2.27 0.06
C ASN A 99 9.54 -0.85 -0.48
N LYS A 100 9.74 -0.62 -1.78
CA LYS A 100 9.54 0.66 -2.47
C LYS A 100 8.31 0.65 -3.38
N LEU A 101 7.25 -0.07 -2.96
CA LEU A 101 6.00 -0.16 -3.71
C LEU A 101 5.17 1.11 -3.48
N VAL A 102 4.71 1.73 -4.57
CA VAL A 102 3.97 3.01 -4.55
C VAL A 102 2.58 2.82 -5.14
N ASN A 103 2.47 2.15 -6.28
CA ASN A 103 1.21 1.94 -6.97
C ASN A 103 0.50 0.66 -6.50
N LEU A 104 -0.40 0.83 -5.53
CA LEU A 104 -1.19 -0.27 -4.97
C LEU A 104 -2.04 -1.01 -6.02
N GLU A 105 -2.72 -0.28 -6.90
CA GLU A 105 -3.61 -0.87 -7.92
C GLU A 105 -2.82 -1.78 -8.86
N LEU A 106 -1.69 -1.30 -9.37
CA LEU A 106 -0.81 -2.07 -10.23
C LEU A 106 -0.31 -3.34 -9.54
N LEU A 107 0.06 -3.24 -8.27
CA LEU A 107 0.49 -4.39 -7.47
C LEU A 107 -0.64 -5.42 -7.32
N LEU A 108 -1.85 -4.99 -6.96
CA LEU A 108 -3.01 -5.87 -6.78
C LEU A 108 -3.39 -6.56 -8.09
N THR A 109 -3.35 -5.87 -9.23
CA THR A 109 -3.56 -6.48 -10.55
C THR A 109 -2.55 -7.58 -10.83
N LYS A 110 -1.25 -7.34 -10.56
CA LYS A 110 -0.19 -8.34 -10.74
C LYS A 110 -0.39 -9.55 -9.83
N ILE A 111 -0.72 -9.32 -8.56
CA ILE A 111 -0.99 -10.38 -7.59
C ILE A 111 -2.19 -11.23 -8.03
N SER A 112 -3.30 -10.59 -8.39
CA SER A 112 -4.53 -11.29 -8.79
C SER A 112 -4.32 -12.17 -10.03
N ASN A 113 -3.52 -11.70 -11.00
CA ASN A 113 -3.25 -12.44 -12.23
C ASN A 113 -2.27 -13.61 -12.06
N HIS A 114 -1.29 -13.48 -11.17
CA HIS A 114 -0.18 -14.44 -11.07
C HIS A 114 -0.23 -15.35 -9.84
N LEU A 115 -0.99 -14.99 -8.80
CA LEU A 115 -1.01 -15.67 -7.49
C LEU A 115 -2.44 -16.13 -7.13
N PRO A 116 -3.03 -17.08 -7.88
CA PRO A 116 -4.46 -17.41 -7.79
C PRO A 116 -4.91 -18.04 -6.46
N LYS A 117 -3.96 -18.56 -5.66
CA LYS A 117 -4.22 -19.19 -4.35
C LYS A 117 -3.82 -18.32 -3.16
N LEU A 118 -3.49 -17.04 -3.37
CA LEU A 118 -3.03 -16.18 -2.28
C LEU A 118 -4.10 -16.02 -1.19
N ARG A 119 -3.70 -16.23 0.07
CA ARG A 119 -4.54 -16.13 1.27
C ARG A 119 -3.97 -15.19 2.33
N TYR A 120 -2.65 -15.01 2.36
CA TYR A 120 -1.97 -14.10 3.25
C TYR A 120 -1.14 -13.11 2.42
N LEU A 121 -1.35 -11.81 2.67
CA LEU A 121 -0.59 -10.74 2.06
C LEU A 121 -0.17 -9.73 3.14
N SER A 122 1.09 -9.31 3.14
CA SER A 122 1.56 -8.23 4.03
C SER A 122 2.35 -7.19 3.23
N LEU A 123 1.95 -5.92 3.35
CA LEU A 123 2.49 -4.78 2.60
C LEU A 123 2.98 -3.65 3.52
N LEU A 124 3.09 -3.89 4.82
CA LEU A 124 3.43 -2.88 5.83
C LEU A 124 4.76 -2.18 5.51
N GLY A 125 4.82 -0.86 5.72
CA GLY A 125 6.03 -0.08 5.48
C GLY A 125 6.34 0.21 4.01
N ASN A 126 5.41 -0.06 3.09
CA ASN A 126 5.48 0.44 1.71
C ASN A 126 4.74 1.78 1.58
N VAL A 127 5.05 2.59 0.56
CA VAL A 127 4.31 3.83 0.26
C VAL A 127 2.86 3.53 -0.15
N ALA A 128 2.66 2.42 -0.85
CA ALA A 128 1.35 1.90 -1.24
C ALA A 128 0.45 1.51 -0.05
N CYS A 129 1.03 1.24 1.13
CA CYS A 129 0.31 0.88 2.34
C CYS A 129 0.28 2.11 3.28
N PRO A 130 -0.90 2.71 3.55
CA PRO A 130 -1.00 3.78 4.53
C PRO A 130 -0.74 3.18 5.93
N ASN A 131 0.47 3.34 6.47
CA ASN A 131 0.77 2.83 7.80
C ASN A 131 -0.10 3.52 8.86
N GLN A 132 -0.64 2.75 9.80
CA GLN A 132 -1.32 3.23 11.01
C GLN A 132 -0.41 3.99 11.98
N LEU A 133 0.91 3.96 11.77
CA LEU A 133 1.92 4.41 12.73
C LEU A 133 2.84 5.53 12.22
N SER A 134 2.77 5.92 10.94
CA SER A 134 3.82 6.76 10.32
C SER A 134 3.38 8.15 9.90
N ASP A 135 2.14 8.55 10.14
CA ASP A 135 1.68 9.93 9.92
C ASP A 135 0.65 10.29 10.98
N SER A 136 0.90 11.35 11.73
CA SER A 136 -0.08 11.95 12.64
C SER A 136 -1.32 12.51 11.92
N GLU A 137 -1.32 12.51 10.59
CA GLU A 137 -2.43 12.91 9.71
C GLU A 137 -3.23 11.73 9.13
N LYS A 138 -2.81 10.47 9.35
CA LYS A 138 -3.50 9.29 8.82
C LYS A 138 -4.38 8.65 9.89
N ASP A 139 -5.67 8.94 9.81
CA ASP A 139 -6.69 8.36 10.68
C ASP A 139 -6.88 6.85 10.41
N GLU A 140 -7.33 6.09 11.41
CA GLU A 140 -7.73 4.67 11.29
C GLU A 140 -8.69 4.40 10.10
N GLU A 141 -9.44 5.43 9.69
CA GLU A 141 -10.34 5.37 8.55
C GLU A 141 -9.58 5.20 7.22
N ASP A 142 -8.40 5.79 7.05
CA ASP A 142 -7.59 5.64 5.83
C ASP A 142 -7.06 4.21 5.68
N TYR A 143 -6.60 3.61 6.78
CA TYR A 143 -6.19 2.21 6.77
C TYR A 143 -7.38 1.30 6.46
N ARG A 144 -8.57 1.58 7.02
CA ARG A 144 -9.79 0.84 6.72
C ARG A 144 -10.18 0.93 5.24
N ARG A 145 -10.08 2.11 4.62
CA ARG A 145 -10.32 2.30 3.17
C ARG A 145 -9.34 1.46 2.34
N TYR A 146 -8.05 1.56 2.63
CA TYR A 146 -7.00 0.74 2.01
C TYR A 146 -7.35 -0.75 2.13
N ARG A 147 -7.71 -1.19 3.33
CA ARG A 147 -8.02 -2.58 3.61
C ARG A 147 -9.18 -3.09 2.77
N TYR A 148 -10.29 -2.35 2.71
CA TYR A 148 -11.42 -2.70 1.84
C TYR A 148 -11.08 -2.66 0.35
N TYR A 149 -10.24 -1.71 -0.08
CA TYR A 149 -9.78 -1.64 -1.47
C TYR A 149 -8.97 -2.88 -1.86
N VAL A 150 -8.06 -3.34 -1.00
CA VAL A 150 -7.27 -4.56 -1.22
C VAL A 150 -8.18 -5.79 -1.27
N LEU A 151 -9.10 -5.93 -0.31
CA LEU A 151 -10.03 -7.07 -0.23
C LEU A 151 -10.99 -7.15 -1.42
N HIS A 152 -11.37 -6.01 -1.98
CA HIS A 152 -12.17 -5.97 -3.20
C HIS A 152 -11.44 -6.59 -4.39
N HIS A 153 -10.14 -6.33 -4.53
CA HIS A 153 -9.32 -6.88 -5.61
C HIS A 153 -8.87 -8.32 -5.34
N LEU A 154 -8.75 -8.70 -4.07
CA LEU A 154 -8.31 -10.01 -3.61
C LEU A 154 -9.36 -10.65 -2.68
N PRO A 155 -10.53 -11.06 -3.22
CA PRO A 155 -11.66 -11.51 -2.39
C PRO A 155 -11.42 -12.82 -1.64
N LYS A 156 -10.40 -13.60 -2.01
CA LYS A 156 -10.04 -14.88 -1.36
C LYS A 156 -9.05 -14.72 -0.20
N LEU A 157 -8.61 -13.50 0.07
CA LEU A 157 -7.60 -13.20 1.09
C LEU A 157 -8.17 -13.40 2.50
N GLN A 158 -7.45 -14.13 3.34
CA GLN A 158 -7.87 -14.47 4.72
C GLN A 158 -7.12 -13.64 5.77
N PHE A 159 -5.92 -13.17 5.42
CA PHE A 159 -5.08 -12.35 6.27
C PHE A 159 -4.47 -11.23 5.43
N LEU A 160 -4.57 -10.02 5.95
CA LEU A 160 -3.96 -8.84 5.36
C LEU A 160 -3.16 -8.12 6.44
N ASP A 161 -1.89 -7.91 6.14
CA ASP A 161 -0.88 -7.36 7.03
C ASP A 161 -0.75 -8.17 8.33
N SER A 162 -1.09 -7.57 9.48
CA SER A 162 -0.99 -8.19 10.80
C SER A 162 -2.30 -8.81 11.30
N THR A 163 -3.41 -8.66 10.56
CA THR A 163 -4.74 -9.00 11.07
C THR A 163 -5.53 -9.94 10.15
N LYS A 164 -6.24 -10.88 10.77
CA LYS A 164 -7.18 -11.76 10.07
C LYS A 164 -8.33 -10.92 9.49
N VAL A 165 -8.74 -11.25 8.28
CA VAL A 165 -9.88 -10.61 7.62
C VAL A 165 -11.18 -11.16 8.18
N SER A 166 -12.09 -10.28 8.56
CA SER A 166 -13.42 -10.67 9.06
C SER A 166 -14.45 -10.80 7.92
N THR A 167 -15.54 -11.50 8.20
CA THR A 167 -16.66 -11.64 7.27
C THR A 167 -17.30 -10.29 6.94
N GLU A 168 -17.39 -9.40 7.91
CA GLU A 168 -17.94 -8.05 7.75
C GLU A 168 -17.07 -7.23 6.80
N GLU A 169 -15.74 -7.36 6.91
CA GLU A 169 -14.80 -6.66 6.03
C GLU A 169 -14.94 -7.11 4.58
N HIS A 170 -15.11 -8.42 4.34
CA HIS A 170 -15.37 -8.94 3.00
C HIS A 170 -16.67 -8.39 2.41
N LEU A 171 -17.76 -8.40 3.17
CA LEU A 171 -19.06 -7.88 2.72
C LEU A 171 -18.98 -6.37 2.43
N GLU A 172 -18.24 -5.63 3.23
CA GLU A 172 -18.04 -4.19 3.02
C GLU A 172 -17.17 -3.91 1.78
N ALA A 173 -16.09 -4.66 1.61
CA ALA A 173 -15.20 -4.57 0.45
C ALA A 173 -15.93 -4.93 -0.86
N GLU A 174 -16.81 -5.93 -0.85
CA GLU A 174 -17.66 -6.27 -1.98
C GLU A 174 -18.61 -5.11 -2.32
N ARG A 175 -19.25 -4.52 -1.30
CA ARG A 175 -20.25 -3.45 -1.50
C ARG A 175 -19.64 -2.14 -2.01
N ARG A 176 -18.53 -1.70 -1.42
CA ARG A 176 -17.97 -0.34 -1.66
C ARG A 176 -16.47 -0.28 -1.87
N GLY A 177 -15.76 -1.40 -1.86
CA GLY A 177 -14.29 -1.41 -1.94
C GLY A 177 -13.72 -0.79 -3.21
N HIS A 178 -14.43 -0.87 -4.35
CA HIS A 178 -14.03 -0.18 -5.60
C HIS A 178 -13.97 1.35 -5.46
N LEU A 179 -14.74 1.95 -4.55
CA LEU A 179 -14.77 3.39 -4.27
C LEU A 179 -13.70 3.82 -3.26
N MET A 180 -13.02 2.86 -2.61
CA MET A 180 -12.05 3.13 -1.54
C MET A 180 -10.64 3.42 -2.06
N LYS A 181 -10.50 3.67 -3.37
CA LYS A 181 -9.24 4.09 -3.97
C LYS A 181 -8.86 5.47 -3.42
N VAL A 182 -7.84 5.50 -2.57
CA VAL A 182 -7.29 6.76 -2.06
C VAL A 182 -6.42 7.38 -3.15
N VAL A 183 -6.92 8.43 -3.81
CA VAL A 183 -6.12 9.25 -4.71
C VAL A 183 -5.52 10.39 -3.89
N ARG A 184 -4.21 10.35 -3.67
CA ARG A 184 -3.51 11.51 -3.09
C ARG A 184 -3.16 12.47 -4.22
N PRO A 185 -3.57 13.75 -4.14
CA PRO A 185 -3.06 14.74 -5.08
C PRO A 185 -1.54 14.79 -4.94
N ILE A 186 -0.84 14.69 -6.07
CA ILE A 186 0.61 14.90 -6.11
C ILE A 186 0.80 16.35 -5.67
N THR A 187 1.42 16.56 -4.51
CA THR A 187 1.99 17.84 -4.15
C THR A 187 3.13 18.10 -5.12
N VAL A 188 2.80 18.66 -6.28
CA VAL A 188 3.81 19.27 -7.13
C VAL A 188 4.41 20.36 -6.25
N SER A 189 5.62 20.14 -5.75
CA SER A 189 6.44 21.23 -5.26
C SER A 189 6.64 22.14 -6.45
N LEU A 190 5.74 23.13 -6.57
CA LEU A 190 5.94 24.26 -7.47
C LEU A 190 7.36 24.74 -7.19
N PRO A 191 8.21 24.90 -8.22
CA PRO A 191 9.50 25.53 -8.02
C PRO A 191 9.24 26.85 -7.29
N ALA A 192 10.06 27.15 -6.29
CA ALA A 192 10.10 28.49 -5.73
C ALA A 192 10.61 29.42 -6.84
N GLU A 193 9.73 29.81 -7.76
CA GLU A 193 10.00 30.89 -8.68
C GLU A 193 10.00 32.16 -7.86
N GLU A 194 11.19 32.73 -7.78
CA GLU A 194 11.43 34.08 -7.30
C GLU A 194 10.40 35.04 -7.90
N SER A 195 9.97 35.96 -7.05
CA SER A 195 9.13 37.10 -7.36
C SER A 195 9.43 37.73 -8.74
N SER A 196 8.52 37.56 -9.69
CA SER A 196 8.36 38.50 -10.79
C SER A 196 6.88 38.80 -11.01
N LEU A 197 6.52 40.07 -10.77
CA LEU A 197 5.18 40.61 -11.01
C LEU A 197 4.70 40.35 -12.45
N GLY A 198 3.45 39.95 -12.62
CA GLY A 198 2.73 40.18 -13.88
C GLY A 198 1.72 39.11 -14.31
N ASN A 199 0.54 39.11 -13.68
CA ASN A 199 -0.82 38.95 -14.25
C ASN A 199 -1.75 38.25 -13.27
N SER A 200 -2.24 39.02 -12.30
CA SER A 200 -3.42 38.64 -11.52
C SER A 200 -4.66 38.74 -12.41
N SER A 201 -5.23 37.61 -12.80
CA SER A 201 -6.65 37.59 -13.19
C SER A 201 -7.47 37.93 -11.93
N PRO A 202 -8.28 39.00 -11.92
CA PRO A 202 -9.00 39.41 -10.73
C PRO A 202 -10.32 38.63 -10.68
N TYR A 203 -10.25 37.31 -10.49
CA TYR A 203 -11.46 36.57 -10.16
C TYR A 203 -11.74 36.76 -8.68
N THR A 204 -12.47 37.84 -8.36
CA THR A 204 -13.04 38.04 -7.03
C THR A 204 -14.53 37.65 -7.13
N PRO A 205 -15.01 36.67 -6.34
CA PRO A 205 -16.42 36.26 -6.37
C PRO A 205 -17.37 37.33 -5.81
N LEU A 206 -16.82 38.47 -5.37
CA LEU A 206 -17.54 39.61 -4.83
C LEU A 206 -17.62 40.70 -5.89
N PRO A 207 -18.81 41.30 -6.12
CA PRO A 207 -18.94 42.44 -7.02
C PRO A 207 -18.03 43.58 -6.55
N SER A 208 -17.29 44.17 -7.48
CA SER A 208 -16.29 45.22 -7.23
C SER A 208 -16.90 46.56 -6.81
N THR A 209 -18.23 46.67 -6.88
CA THR A 209 -18.98 47.89 -6.61
C THR A 209 -19.36 48.00 -5.14
N ARG A 210 -18.84 49.04 -4.48
CA ARG A 210 -19.26 49.45 -3.15
C ARG A 210 -20.68 50.02 -3.26
N ARG A 211 -21.68 49.27 -2.79
CA ARG A 211 -23.10 49.68 -2.84
C ARG A 211 -23.29 51.00 -2.09
N VAL A 212 -23.96 51.96 -2.72
CA VAL A 212 -24.37 53.23 -2.07
C VAL A 212 -25.71 52.99 -1.35
N ALA A 213 -25.93 53.65 -0.22
CA ALA A 213 -27.21 53.59 0.50
C ALA A 213 -28.34 54.08 -0.41
N GLY A 214 -29.16 53.15 -0.92
CA GLY A 214 -30.24 53.41 -1.88
C GLY A 214 -30.31 52.41 -3.05
N ASP A 215 -29.25 51.64 -3.31
CA ASP A 215 -29.11 50.77 -4.50
C ASP A 215 -29.80 49.39 -4.37
N HIS A 216 -30.91 49.31 -3.64
CA HIS A 216 -31.65 48.06 -3.44
C HIS A 216 -32.79 47.96 -4.46
N GLN A 217 -32.62 47.17 -5.52
CA GLN A 217 -33.77 46.67 -6.28
C GLN A 217 -34.25 45.37 -5.63
N GLY A 218 -35.18 45.49 -4.69
CA GLY A 218 -35.87 44.34 -4.12
C GLY A 218 -36.83 43.75 -5.15
N ALA A 219 -36.48 42.61 -5.75
CA ALA A 219 -37.42 41.81 -6.53
C ALA A 219 -38.17 40.85 -5.60
N TYR A 220 -39.48 41.04 -5.44
CA TYR A 220 -40.35 40.09 -4.74
C TYR A 220 -40.64 38.88 -5.64
N GLY A 221 -39.81 37.84 -5.54
CA GLY A 221 -40.10 36.52 -6.12
C GLY A 221 -40.82 35.63 -5.10
N LYS A 222 -41.96 35.03 -5.47
CA LYS A 222 -42.55 33.93 -4.68
C LYS A 222 -41.61 32.73 -4.75
N CYS A 223 -40.83 32.52 -3.70
CA CYS A 223 -40.04 31.30 -3.53
C CYS A 223 -40.99 30.11 -3.39
N ARG A 224 -41.09 29.28 -4.45
CA ARG A 224 -41.92 28.06 -4.45
C ARG A 224 -41.26 26.88 -3.75
N PHE A 225 -39.99 27.02 -3.35
CA PHE A 225 -39.21 25.97 -2.72
C PHE A 225 -38.80 26.37 -1.31
N ARG A 226 -39.52 25.84 -0.32
CA ARG A 226 -39.12 25.95 1.09
C ARG A 226 -38.05 24.89 1.37
N TYR A 227 -36.79 25.31 1.41
CA TYR A 227 -35.70 24.43 1.84
C TYR A 227 -35.78 24.20 3.36
N SER A 228 -36.20 23.01 3.75
CA SER A 228 -36.18 22.54 5.15
C SER A 228 -34.77 22.03 5.48
N GLY A 229 -33.82 22.94 5.62
CA GLY A 229 -32.41 22.65 5.91
C GLY A 229 -32.17 22.16 7.34
N LYS A 230 -32.70 21.01 7.71
CA LYS A 230 -32.39 20.34 8.98
C LYS A 230 -31.06 19.58 8.95
N ASN A 231 -30.52 19.30 7.76
CA ASN A 231 -29.32 18.46 7.56
C ASN A 231 -28.22 19.14 6.74
N SER A 232 -28.24 20.46 6.57
CA SER A 232 -27.14 21.17 5.88
C SER A 232 -26.02 21.50 6.85
N GLU A 233 -24.82 20.97 6.61
CA GLU A 233 -23.63 21.26 7.41
C GLU A 233 -23.26 22.76 7.45
N GLY A 234 -23.71 23.53 6.45
CA GLY A 234 -23.52 24.98 6.40
C GLY A 234 -24.31 25.79 7.44
N ASN A 235 -25.31 25.20 8.10
CA ASN A 235 -26.13 25.90 9.10
C ASN A 235 -25.56 25.81 10.53
N ARG A 236 -24.40 25.17 10.72
CA ARG A 236 -23.82 24.93 12.06
C ARG A 236 -23.37 26.19 12.80
N PHE A 237 -23.23 27.32 12.10
CA PHE A 237 -22.66 28.56 12.65
C PHE A 237 -23.61 29.77 12.61
N ILE A 238 -24.87 29.58 12.19
CA ILE A 238 -25.86 30.67 12.19
C ILE A 238 -26.48 30.72 13.59
N VAL A 239 -26.11 31.74 14.37
CA VAL A 239 -26.65 31.98 15.71
C VAL A 239 -27.66 33.13 15.61
N ASN A 240 -28.86 32.93 16.19
CA ASN A 240 -29.96 33.90 16.21
C ASN A 240 -29.60 35.16 17.03
N LYS A 241 -28.74 36.03 16.50
CA LYS A 241 -28.54 37.40 17.00
C LYS A 241 -28.68 38.49 15.93
N ASP A 242 -28.87 38.11 14.67
CA ASP A 242 -28.99 39.06 13.55
C ASP A 242 -30.31 38.92 12.76
N LEU A 243 -31.40 38.52 13.44
CA LEU A 243 -32.76 38.52 12.89
C LEU A 243 -33.62 39.59 13.56
#